data_AF-A0A1E3YGR7-F1
#
_entry.id   AF-A0A1E3YGR7-F1
#
_cell.length_a   1.000
_cell.length_b   1.000
_cell.length_c   1.000
_cell.angle_alpha   90.00
_cell.angle_beta   90.00
_cell.angle_gamma   90.00
#
_symmetry.space_group_name_H-M   'P 1'
#
loop_
_entity.id
_entity.type
_entity.pdbx_description
1 polymer ?
#
loop_
_entity_poly.entity_id
_entity_poly.type
_entity_poly.pdbx_seq_one_letter_code
_entity_poly.pdbx_strand_id
1 'polypeptide(L)'
;MPLHERDYFNQKTETKPMSLACPQCRHREDYPVKWVRYTRKDRVPAGGDRGFYEKLRDYMYRIDDMVTCAKCRRRFEIPSHQSTVFL
;
A
#
# COMPACT_ATOMS: atom_id res chain seq x y z
N MET A 1 11.06 9.20 -26.59
CA MET A 1 10.50 9.60 -25.28
C MET A 1 10.70 8.44 -24.32
N PRO A 2 11.41 8.60 -23.19
CA PRO A 2 11.58 7.52 -22.23
C PRO A 2 10.22 7.20 -21.60
N LEU A 3 9.72 5.98 -21.86
CA LEU A 3 8.54 5.43 -21.22
C LEU A 3 8.84 5.40 -19.71
N HIS A 4 8.12 6.23 -18.94
CA HIS A 4 8.33 6.32 -17.52
C HIS A 4 7.84 5.03 -16.85
N GLU A 5 8.54 4.60 -15.80
CA GLU A 5 8.24 3.39 -15.02
C GLU A 5 6.77 3.34 -14.56
N ARG A 6 6.13 4.50 -14.40
CA ARG A 6 4.70 4.68 -14.06
C ARG A 6 3.73 4.13 -15.11
N ASP A 7 4.12 4.01 -16.38
CA ASP A 7 3.26 3.47 -17.44
C ASP A 7 3.06 1.94 -17.34
N TYR A 8 4.00 1.24 -16.66
CA TYR A 8 4.01 -0.21 -16.54
C TYR A 8 3.18 -0.75 -15.36
N PHE A 9 2.77 0.12 -14.43
CA PHE A 9 2.04 -0.28 -13.24
C PHE A 9 0.60 0.22 -13.25
N ASN A 10 -0.33 -0.67 -12.93
CA ASN A 10 -1.67 -0.31 -12.50
C ASN A 10 -1.63 -0.01 -11.01
N GLN A 11 -1.89 1.25 -10.66
CA GLN A 11 -2.14 1.65 -9.29
C GLN A 11 -3.62 1.41 -8.96
N LYS A 12 -3.91 0.53 -7.98
CA LYS A 12 -5.26 0.34 -7.47
C LYS A 12 -5.29 0.69 -5.98
N THR A 13 -6.03 1.74 -5.65
CA THR A 13 -6.30 2.10 -4.26
C THR A 13 -7.36 1.15 -3.70
N GLU A 14 -7.04 0.51 -2.58
CA GLU A 14 -7.93 -0.41 -1.87
C GLU A 14 -7.91 -0.05 -0.38
N THR A 15 -9.08 0.03 0.25
CA THR A 15 -9.16 0.26 1.70
C THR A 15 -9.26 -1.10 2.37
N LYS A 16 -8.23 -1.49 3.14
CA LYS A 16 -8.27 -2.73 3.93
C LYS A 16 -8.36 -2.42 5.42
N PRO A 17 -9.28 -3.06 6.15
CA PRO A 17 -9.31 -2.97 7.59
C PRO A 17 -8.05 -3.62 8.16
N MET A 18 -7.41 -2.96 9.13
CA MET A 18 -6.25 -3.48 9.84
C MET A 18 -6.53 -3.41 11.34
N SER A 19 -6.34 -4.54 12.03
CA SER A 19 -6.57 -4.61 13.48
C SER A 19 -5.40 -3.96 14.21
N LEU A 20 -5.57 -2.72 14.67
CA LEU A 20 -4.54 -1.93 15.31
C LEU A 20 -4.81 -1.73 16.79
N ALA A 21 -3.76 -1.83 17.61
CA ALA A 21 -3.81 -1.56 19.03
C ALA A 21 -3.33 -0.13 19.30
N CYS A 22 -4.17 0.70 19.91
CA CYS A 22 -3.78 2.05 20.28
C CYS A 22 -2.72 2.00 21.41
N PRO A 23 -1.57 2.67 21.29
CA PRO A 23 -0.54 2.66 22.34
C PRO A 23 -0.99 3.36 23.63
N GLN A 24 -1.98 4.25 23.54
CA GLN A 24 -2.44 5.05 24.67
C GLN A 24 -3.48 4.33 25.54
N CYS A 25 -4.47 3.71 24.92
CA CYS A 25 -5.58 3.04 25.63
C CYS A 25 -5.55 1.52 25.50
N ARG A 26 -4.58 0.95 24.76
CA ARG A 26 -4.45 -0.48 24.44
C ARG A 26 -5.68 -1.10 23.78
N HIS A 27 -6.61 -0.28 23.28
CA HIS A 27 -7.79 -0.74 22.57
C HIS A 27 -7.40 -1.25 21.19
N ARG A 28 -7.79 -2.49 20.87
CA ARG A 28 -7.58 -3.11 19.57
C ARG A 28 -8.87 -3.10 18.78
N GLU A 29 -8.84 -2.51 17.60
CA GLU A 29 -9.99 -2.40 16.71
C GLU A 29 -9.56 -2.40 15.25
N ASP A 30 -10.48 -2.69 14.35
CA ASP A 30 -10.26 -2.70 12.91
C ASP A 30 -10.45 -1.30 12.33
N TYR A 31 -9.34 -0.67 11.95
CA TYR A 31 -9.36 0.65 11.34
C TYR A 31 -9.27 0.53 9.82
N PRO A 32 -10.07 1.30 9.05
CA PRO A 32 -9.93 1.33 7.61
C PRO A 32 -8.63 2.05 7.25
N VAL A 33 -7.68 1.31 6.67
CA VAL A 33 -6.40 1.85 6.20
C VAL A 33 -6.43 1.86 4.68
N LYS A 34 -5.97 2.95 4.05
CA LYS A 34 -5.81 2.99 2.60
C LYS A 34 -4.51 2.31 2.20
N TRP A 35 -4.64 1.38 1.28
CA TRP A 35 -3.57 0.67 0.61
C TRP A 35 -3.58 1.03 -0.85
N VAL A 36 -2.41 0.97 -1.46
CA VAL A 36 -2.23 1.06 -2.90
C VAL A 36 -1.53 -0.20 -3.35
N ARG A 37 -2.24 -0.98 -4.15
CA ARG A 37 -1.68 -2.12 -4.85
C ARG A 37 -1.07 -1.63 -6.16
N TYR A 38 0.23 -1.83 -6.30
CA TYR A 38 0.91 -1.73 -7.58
C TYR A 38 0.88 -3.11 -8.23
N THR A 39 0.04 -3.26 -9.24
CA THR A 39 -0.05 -4.47 -10.05
C THR A 39 0.65 -4.23 -11.38
N ARG A 40 1.44 -5.18 -11.86
CA ARG A 40 2.04 -5.10 -13.20
C ARG A 40 0.94 -5.11 -14.27
N LYS A 41 1.04 -4.25 -15.28
CA LYS A 41 0.15 -4.34 -16.46
C LYS A 41 0.52 -5.54 -17.29
N ASP A 42 -0.44 -6.39 -17.66
CA ASP A 42 -0.25 -7.59 -18.49
C ASP A 42 0.49 -7.35 -19.83
N ARG A 43 0.42 -6.12 -20.36
CA ARG A 43 1.04 -5.75 -21.64
C ARG A 43 2.18 -4.76 -21.45
N VAL A 44 3.37 -5.16 -21.90
CA VAL A 44 4.53 -4.26 -22.03
C VAL A 44 4.24 -3.26 -23.17
N PRO A 45 4.22 -1.93 -22.91
CA PRO A 45 4.08 -0.94 -23.98
C PRO A 45 5.21 -1.08 -25.01
N ALA A 46 4.87 -0.84 -26.28
CA ALA A 46 5.80 -1.01 -27.40
C ALA A 46 7.05 -0.11 -27.22
N GLY A 47 8.23 -0.73 -27.13
CA GLY A 47 9.50 -0.04 -26.85
C GLY A 47 9.97 -0.12 -25.38
N GLY A 48 9.25 -0.86 -24.52
CA GLY A 48 9.65 -1.10 -23.13
C GLY A 48 10.68 -2.22 -22.96
N ASP A 49 11.55 -2.05 -21.97
CA ASP A 49 12.56 -3.04 -21.59
C ASP A 49 11.89 -4.25 -20.91
N ARG A 50 11.94 -5.42 -21.58
CA ARG A 50 11.33 -6.67 -21.09
C ARG A 50 12.04 -7.20 -19.83
N GLY A 51 13.35 -6.96 -19.71
CA GLY A 51 14.15 -7.44 -18.58
C GLY A 51 13.83 -6.70 -17.27
N PHE A 52 13.48 -5.42 -17.35
CA PHE A 52 12.93 -4.69 -16.21
C PHE A 52 11.55 -5.23 -15.81
N TYR A 53 10.68 -5.47 -16.79
CA TYR A 53 9.30 -5.93 -16.57
C TYR A 53 9.20 -7.28 -15.84
N GLU A 54 10.04 -8.26 -16.18
CA GLU A 54 10.05 -9.57 -15.50
C GLU A 54 10.46 -9.49 -14.01
N LYS A 55 11.29 -8.51 -13.65
CA LYS A 55 11.77 -8.31 -12.27
C LYS A 55 10.80 -7.56 -11.39
N LEU A 56 9.86 -6.83 -11.97
CA LEU A 56 8.83 -6.16 -11.21
C LEU A 56 8.02 -7.23 -10.46
N ARG A 57 7.71 -7.01 -9.18
CA ARG A 57 6.75 -7.83 -8.44
C ARG A 57 5.54 -6.98 -8.12
N ASP A 58 4.42 -7.64 -7.95
CA ASP A 58 3.21 -7.02 -7.45
C ASP A 58 3.41 -6.75 -5.95
N TYR A 59 3.22 -5.50 -5.53
CA TYR A 59 3.36 -5.11 -4.12
C TYR A 59 2.24 -4.18 -3.69
N MET A 60 1.85 -4.31 -2.43
CA MET A 60 0.92 -3.38 -1.78
C MET A 60 1.71 -2.44 -0.88
N TYR A 61 1.50 -1.14 -1.04
CA TYR A 61 2.05 -0.07 -0.22
C TYR A 61 0.93 0.63 0.55
N ARG A 62 1.09 0.76 1.86
CA ARG A 62 0.13 1.49 2.71
C ARG A 62 0.30 3.00 2.52
N ILE A 63 -0.79 3.74 2.25
CA ILE A 63 -0.76 5.21 2.14
C ILE A 63 -1.12 5.90 3.46
N ASP A 64 -2.02 5.31 4.23
CA ASP A 64 -2.41 5.90 5.51
C ASP A 64 -1.35 5.62 6.57
N ASP A 65 -0.79 6.66 7.18
CA ASP A 65 0.20 6.55 8.26
C ASP A 65 -0.38 6.81 9.64
N MET A 66 -1.56 7.43 9.72
CA MET A 66 -2.20 7.82 10.98
C MET A 66 -3.65 7.36 11.03
N VAL A 67 -4.05 6.79 12.16
CA VAL A 67 -5.46 6.48 12.45
C VAL A 67 -5.89 7.17 13.74
N THR A 68 -7.18 7.53 13.79
CA THR A 68 -7.79 8.10 14.99
C THR A 68 -8.45 6.97 15.77
N CYS A 69 -8.03 6.75 17.01
CA CYS A 69 -8.65 5.72 17.85
C CYS A 69 -10.13 6.04 18.10
N ALA A 70 -11.03 5.07 17.93
CA ALA A 70 -12.46 5.26 18.19
C ALA A 70 -12.75 5.58 19.66
N LYS A 71 -11.94 5.05 20.58
CA LYS A 71 -12.16 5.18 22.04
C LYS A 71 -11.55 6.44 22.64
N CYS A 72 -10.25 6.68 22.42
CA CYS A 72 -9.57 7.84 23.01
C CYS A 72 -9.50 9.06 22.08
N ARG A 73 -9.95 8.94 20.82
CA ARG A 73 -9.91 9.98 19.78
C ARG A 73 -8.52 10.57 19.51
N ARG A 74 -7.47 9.95 20.04
CA ARG A 74 -6.09 10.32 19.76
C ARG A 74 -5.66 9.72 18.43
N ARG A 75 -4.94 10.53 17.65
CA ARG A 75 -4.25 10.06 16.45
C ARG A 75 -3.00 9.31 16.89
N PHE A 76 -2.79 8.13 16.32
CA PHE A 76 -1.56 7.38 16.50
C PHE A 76 -1.07 6.90 15.16
N GLU A 77 0.25 6.81 15.04
CA GLU A 77 0.90 6.29 13.84
C GLU A 77 0.73 4.77 13.81
N ILE A 78 0.37 4.24 12.65
CA ILE A 78 0.25 2.80 12.46
C ILE A 78 1.66 2.20 12.48
N PRO A 79 2.02 1.36 13.47
CA PRO A 79 3.38 0.85 13.59
C PRO A 79 3.80 0.11 12.30
N SER A 80 4.92 0.55 11.74
CA SER A 80 5.42 0.28 10.37
C SER A 80 5.91 -1.15 10.11
N HIS A 81 5.52 -2.13 10.93
CA HIS A 81 6.07 -3.49 10.83
C HIS A 81 5.59 -4.27 9.58
N GLN A 82 4.70 -3.69 8.77
CA GLN A 82 4.21 -4.28 7.51
C GLN A 82 3.75 -3.20 6.51
N SER A 83 4.58 -2.19 6.25
CA SER A 83 4.24 -1.12 5.29
C SER A 83 4.25 -1.58 3.82
N THR A 84 4.86 -2.72 3.54
CA THR A 84 4.93 -3.34 2.20
C THR A 84 4.66 -4.83 2.29
N VAL A 85 3.63 -5.29 1.59
CA VAL A 85 3.34 -6.72 1.39
C VAL A 85 3.63 -7.05 -0.06
N PHE A 86 4.61 -7.91 -0.29
CA PHE A 86 4.85 -8.52 -1.60
C PHE A 86 3.79 -9.61 -1.82
N LEU A 87 3.11 -9.56 -2.97
CA LEU A 87 2.15 -10.60 -3.36
C LEU A 87 2.85 -11.81 -3.99
#